data_AF-A0A3B8K3V3-F1
#
_entry.id   AF-A0A3B8K3V3-F1
#
_cell.length_a   1.000
_cell.length_b   1.000
_cell.length_c   1.000
_cell.angle_alpha   90.00
_cell.angle_beta   90.00
_cell.angle_gamma   90.00
#
_symmetry.space_group_name_H-M   'P 1'
#
loop_
_entity.id
_entity.type
_entity.pdbx_description
1 polymer ?
#
loop_
_entity_poly.entity_id
_entity_poly.type
_entity_poly.pdbx_seq_one_letter_code
_entity_poly.pdbx_strand_id
1 'polypeptide(L)'
;PLAHAAGHDINYIALTGVLDAIGTDESVTPPLNLIGDFGGGALYLAFGVVCALLEARASGEGQVVDAAMVDGAAHLMTMMYGLSQQGKWTDKRQDNLLDGGAHFYGAFECADGKWIAIGSIEPQFYRLLLDTLGIDPDAEGVSQSKEDWQRMREQLRHTFLREPQSHWCELMEGTDICFAPVLSMADAPEHPHNKDRSVFVKDFGITQPGPAPRFSRTPGSIRRPPPQPGEHTAEVLEEWGIS
;
A
#
# COMPACT_ATOMS: atom_id res chain seq x y z
N PRO A 1 -19.12 14.06 -18.16
CA PRO A 1 -19.81 13.29 -19.25
C PRO A 1 -20.15 11.85 -18.86
N LEU A 2 -19.34 11.19 -18.03
CA LEU A 2 -19.50 9.77 -17.68
C LEU A 2 -20.26 9.51 -16.36
N ALA A 3 -20.93 10.53 -15.79
CA ALA A 3 -21.61 10.42 -14.49
C ALA A 3 -22.73 9.36 -14.46
N HIS A 4 -23.31 9.01 -15.60
CA HIS A 4 -24.34 7.97 -15.73
C HIS A 4 -23.81 6.67 -16.35
N ALA A 5 -22.50 6.57 -16.60
CA ALA A 5 -21.89 5.35 -17.14
C ALA A 5 -21.60 4.37 -16.00
N ALA A 6 -21.86 3.08 -16.24
CA ALA A 6 -21.44 2.02 -15.33
C ALA A 6 -19.91 1.86 -15.34
N GLY A 7 -19.34 1.47 -14.21
CA GLY A 7 -17.92 1.18 -14.05
C GLY A 7 -17.62 0.55 -12.70
N HIS A 8 -16.42 -0.01 -12.59
CA HIS A 8 -15.80 -0.46 -11.35
C HIS A 8 -14.46 0.25 -11.15
N ASP A 9 -13.85 0.06 -9.98
CA ASP A 9 -12.51 0.56 -9.61
C ASP A 9 -11.56 0.69 -10.82
N ILE A 10 -11.31 -0.43 -11.51
CA ILE A 10 -10.40 -0.52 -12.66
C ILE A 10 -10.70 0.50 -13.77
N ASN A 11 -11.98 0.80 -14.03
CA ASN A 11 -12.38 1.76 -15.05
C ASN A 11 -12.09 3.19 -14.62
N TYR A 12 -12.25 3.51 -13.33
CA TYR A 12 -11.98 4.84 -12.79
C TYR A 12 -10.48 5.10 -12.75
N ILE A 13 -9.68 4.16 -12.22
CA ILE A 13 -8.22 4.33 -12.14
C ILE A 13 -7.55 4.32 -13.53
N ALA A 14 -8.15 3.65 -14.52
CA ALA A 14 -7.69 3.72 -15.91
C ALA A 14 -7.72 5.13 -16.50
N LEU A 15 -8.63 6.00 -16.02
CA LEU A 15 -8.75 7.38 -16.50
C LEU A 15 -7.79 8.36 -15.80
N THR A 16 -7.01 7.89 -14.83
CA THR A 16 -6.17 8.73 -13.95
C THR A 16 -4.67 8.52 -14.15
N GLY A 17 -4.26 7.65 -15.09
CA GLY A 17 -2.86 7.24 -15.24
C GLY A 17 -2.36 6.26 -14.17
N VAL A 18 -3.10 6.06 -13.06
CA VAL A 18 -2.78 5.06 -12.02
C VAL A 18 -2.58 3.68 -12.62
N LEU A 19 -3.56 3.20 -13.39
CA LEU A 19 -3.53 1.81 -13.87
C LEU A 19 -2.36 1.57 -14.82
N ASP A 20 -2.06 2.53 -15.72
CA ASP A 20 -0.95 2.41 -16.66
C ASP A 20 0.42 2.38 -15.96
N ALA A 21 0.54 3.04 -14.80
CA ALA A 21 1.76 3.08 -14.00
C ALA A 21 2.02 1.81 -13.18
N ILE A 22 1.10 0.85 -13.13
CA ILE A 22 1.19 -0.34 -12.26
C ILE A 22 1.29 -1.62 -13.09
N GLY A 23 2.33 -2.40 -12.82
CA GLY A 23 2.53 -3.73 -13.40
C GLY A 23 3.98 -3.96 -13.84
N THR A 24 4.16 -4.97 -14.69
CA THR A 24 5.44 -5.22 -15.35
C THR A 24 5.56 -4.39 -16.62
N ASP A 25 6.74 -4.35 -17.22
CA ASP A 25 6.94 -3.81 -18.56
C ASP A 25 6.00 -4.48 -19.59
N GLU A 26 5.73 -5.78 -19.45
CA GLU A 26 4.86 -6.57 -20.34
C GLU A 26 3.35 -6.45 -20.06
N SER A 27 2.92 -6.07 -18.85
CA SER A 27 1.51 -6.16 -18.47
C SER A 27 1.06 -5.07 -17.49
N VAL A 28 -0.12 -4.50 -17.77
CA VAL A 28 -0.87 -3.61 -16.89
C VAL A 28 -1.61 -4.45 -15.84
N THR A 29 -1.35 -4.20 -14.56
CA THR A 29 -1.88 -5.02 -13.46
C THR A 29 -2.80 -4.21 -12.54
N PRO A 30 -4.06 -4.61 -12.34
CA PRO A 30 -4.94 -3.96 -11.37
C PRO A 30 -4.41 -4.16 -9.95
N PRO A 31 -4.22 -3.09 -9.16
CA PRO A 31 -3.78 -3.18 -7.76
C PRO A 31 -4.96 -3.57 -6.83
N LEU A 32 -5.59 -4.72 -7.12
CA LEU A 32 -6.91 -5.08 -6.60
C LEU A 32 -7.90 -3.93 -6.85
N ASN A 33 -8.77 -3.62 -5.90
CA ASN A 33 -9.58 -2.41 -5.87
C ASN A 33 -9.11 -1.43 -4.77
N LEU A 34 -7.81 -1.45 -4.42
CA LEU A 34 -7.27 -0.67 -3.30
C LEU A 34 -7.20 0.83 -3.58
N ILE A 35 -7.02 1.22 -4.85
CA ILE A 35 -6.75 2.61 -5.21
C ILE A 35 -8.02 3.40 -5.51
N GLY A 36 -8.97 2.84 -6.26
CA GLY A 36 -10.23 3.51 -6.57
C GLY A 36 -11.22 3.41 -5.42
N ASP A 37 -11.73 2.21 -5.13
CA ASP A 37 -12.84 1.99 -4.18
C ASP A 37 -12.46 2.46 -2.76
N PHE A 38 -11.22 2.18 -2.33
CA PHE A 38 -10.77 2.48 -0.97
C PHE A 38 -9.96 3.78 -0.86
N GLY A 39 -8.73 3.78 -1.38
CA GLY A 39 -7.77 4.88 -1.21
C GLY A 39 -8.28 6.22 -1.75
N GLY A 40 -8.77 6.22 -2.99
CA GLY A 40 -9.28 7.39 -3.71
C GLY A 40 -10.79 7.60 -3.58
N GLY A 41 -11.51 6.63 -3.00
CA GLY A 41 -12.96 6.65 -2.88
C GLY A 41 -13.40 6.79 -1.42
N ALA A 42 -13.53 5.65 -0.74
CA ALA A 42 -14.05 5.58 0.62
C ALA A 42 -13.29 6.49 1.62
N LEU A 43 -11.96 6.56 1.55
CA LEU A 43 -11.17 7.43 2.43
C LEU A 43 -11.37 8.92 2.13
N TYR A 44 -11.54 9.31 0.87
CA TYR A 44 -11.87 10.69 0.48
C TYR A 44 -13.27 11.08 0.94
N LEU A 45 -14.24 10.19 0.81
CA LEU A 45 -15.60 10.42 1.32
C LEU A 45 -15.58 10.55 2.85
N ALA A 46 -14.89 9.65 3.56
CA ALA A 46 -14.77 9.73 5.02
C ALA A 46 -14.11 11.05 5.47
N PHE A 47 -13.02 11.45 4.82
CA PHE A 47 -12.36 12.73 5.08
C PHE A 47 -13.28 13.93 4.81
N GLY A 48 -13.98 13.93 3.66
CA GLY A 48 -14.95 14.95 3.30
C GLY A 48 -16.10 15.07 4.31
N VAL A 49 -16.64 13.95 4.79
CA VAL A 49 -17.67 13.92 5.84
C VAL A 49 -17.14 14.49 7.15
N VAL A 50 -15.92 14.13 7.57
CA VAL A 50 -15.31 14.72 8.78
C VAL A 50 -15.15 16.24 8.64
N CYS A 51 -14.66 16.71 7.49
CA CYS A 51 -14.56 18.15 7.19
C CYS A 51 -15.92 18.84 7.24
N ALA A 52 -16.95 18.26 6.62
CA ALA A 52 -18.31 18.81 6.64
C ALA A 52 -18.92 18.81 8.04
N LEU A 53 -18.66 17.79 8.86
CA LEU A 53 -19.10 17.76 10.27
C LEU A 53 -18.42 18.84 11.12
N LEU A 54 -17.14 19.13 10.87
CA LEU A 54 -16.42 20.21 11.56
C LEU A 54 -16.95 21.59 11.14
N GLU A 55 -17.24 21.77 9.85
CA GLU A 55 -17.86 22.99 9.32
C GLU A 55 -19.27 23.20 9.93
N ALA A 56 -20.11 22.16 9.89
CA ALA A 56 -21.48 22.20 10.40
C ALA A 56 -21.55 22.52 11.90
N ARG A 57 -20.54 22.12 12.69
CA ARG A 57 -20.44 22.49 14.11
C ARG A 57 -20.32 23.99 14.33
N ALA A 58 -19.73 24.72 13.39
CA ALA A 58 -19.55 26.16 13.46
C ALA A 58 -20.69 26.91 12.75
N SER A 59 -21.12 26.43 11.59
CA SER A 59 -22.12 27.10 10.74
C SER A 59 -23.57 26.77 11.13
N GLY A 60 -23.81 25.57 11.68
CA GLY A 60 -25.15 25.03 11.87
C GLY A 60 -25.78 24.44 10.60
N GLU A 61 -25.08 24.48 9.47
CA GLU A 61 -25.59 24.07 8.16
C GLU A 61 -24.89 22.80 7.65
N GLY A 62 -25.62 21.99 6.90
CA GLY A 62 -25.05 20.86 6.18
C GLY A 62 -24.54 21.24 4.79
N GLN A 63 -23.80 20.35 4.15
CA GLN A 63 -23.40 20.49 2.75
C GLN A 63 -23.30 19.12 2.05
N VAL A 64 -23.30 19.14 0.71
CA VAL A 64 -23.11 17.94 -0.11
C VAL A 64 -21.61 17.69 -0.29
N VAL A 65 -21.17 16.47 0.03
CA VAL A 65 -19.82 15.99 -0.26
C VAL A 65 -19.88 15.16 -1.54
N ASP A 66 -19.34 15.69 -2.63
CA ASP A 66 -19.14 14.94 -3.88
C ASP A 66 -17.74 14.31 -3.88
N ALA A 67 -17.68 12.98 -3.76
CA ALA A 67 -16.43 12.23 -3.66
C ALA A 67 -16.34 11.19 -4.78
N ALA A 68 -15.83 11.62 -5.93
CA ALA A 68 -15.62 10.75 -7.09
C ALA A 68 -14.28 10.00 -7.00
N MET A 69 -14.29 8.68 -7.21
CA MET A 69 -13.07 7.85 -7.18
C MET A 69 -11.99 8.32 -8.16
N VAL A 70 -12.40 8.84 -9.33
CA VAL A 70 -11.46 9.37 -10.33
C VAL A 70 -10.67 10.57 -9.80
N ASP A 71 -11.29 11.44 -8.99
CA ASP A 71 -10.64 12.62 -8.42
C ASP A 71 -9.67 12.20 -7.32
N GLY A 72 -10.10 11.33 -6.41
CA GLY A 72 -9.24 10.86 -5.33
C GLY A 72 -8.09 9.99 -5.83
N ALA A 73 -8.31 9.09 -6.80
CA ALA A 73 -7.25 8.29 -7.39
C ALA A 73 -6.21 9.14 -8.15
N ALA A 74 -6.65 10.16 -8.90
CA ALA A 74 -5.74 11.13 -9.51
C ALA A 74 -4.99 11.96 -8.44
N HIS A 75 -5.66 12.36 -7.36
CA HIS A 75 -5.04 13.10 -6.26
C HIS A 75 -3.99 12.24 -5.52
N LEU A 76 -4.19 10.92 -5.37
CA LEU A 76 -3.15 10.02 -4.85
C LEU A 76 -1.90 9.95 -5.75
N MET A 77 -2.03 10.23 -7.05
CA MET A 77 -0.91 10.28 -8.00
C MET A 77 -0.13 11.60 -8.02
N THR A 78 -0.47 12.57 -7.14
CA THR A 78 0.13 13.92 -7.16
C THR A 78 1.66 13.91 -7.21
N MET A 79 2.31 13.03 -6.44
CA MET A 79 3.78 12.92 -6.46
C MET A 79 4.32 12.51 -7.83
N MET A 80 3.72 11.50 -8.47
CA MET A 80 4.14 10.99 -9.77
C MET A 80 3.92 12.03 -10.87
N TYR A 81 2.80 12.74 -10.85
CA TYR A 81 2.56 13.87 -11.74
C TYR A 81 3.60 14.99 -11.53
N GLY A 82 3.99 15.27 -10.29
CA GLY A 82 5.05 16.23 -9.98
C GLY A 82 6.43 15.80 -10.48
N LEU A 83 6.77 14.51 -10.33
CA LEU A 83 8.03 13.93 -10.82
C LEU A 83 8.09 13.90 -12.36
N SER A 84 6.98 13.56 -13.02
CA SER A 84 6.85 13.57 -14.48
C SER A 84 7.13 14.98 -15.03
N GLN A 85 6.55 16.02 -14.43
CA GLN A 85 6.81 17.42 -14.81
C GLN A 85 8.26 17.86 -14.60
N GLN A 86 8.99 17.20 -13.70
CA GLN A 86 10.43 17.43 -13.48
C GLN A 86 11.33 16.56 -14.37
N GLY A 87 10.74 15.71 -15.24
CA GLY A 87 11.50 14.73 -16.03
C GLY A 87 12.10 13.59 -15.20
N LYS A 88 11.61 13.35 -13.99
CA LYS A 88 12.06 12.32 -13.05
C LYS A 88 11.14 11.10 -12.97
N TRP A 89 10.10 11.09 -13.80
CA TRP A 89 9.20 9.95 -14.02
C TRP A 89 8.97 9.79 -15.51
N THR A 90 8.93 8.56 -16.00
CA THR A 90 8.66 8.20 -17.40
C THR A 90 7.35 7.42 -17.50
N ASP A 91 6.73 7.45 -18.67
CA ASP A 91 5.49 6.69 -18.94
C ASP A 91 5.76 5.19 -19.21
N LYS A 92 6.98 4.71 -18.93
CA LYS A 92 7.32 3.29 -19.03
C LYS A 92 7.22 2.65 -17.64
N ARG A 93 6.51 1.53 -17.52
CA ARG A 93 6.50 0.71 -16.30
C ARG A 93 7.87 0.06 -16.07
N GLN A 94 8.22 -0.11 -14.80
CA GLN A 94 9.50 -0.64 -14.32
C GLN A 94 10.71 0.16 -14.83
N ASP A 95 10.50 1.44 -15.08
CA ASP A 95 11.52 2.37 -15.55
C ASP A 95 11.67 3.57 -14.57
N ASN A 96 11.07 3.46 -13.38
CA ASN A 96 11.03 4.51 -12.37
C ASN A 96 11.56 4.01 -11.02
N LEU A 97 11.78 4.97 -10.11
CA LEU A 97 12.32 4.70 -8.79
C LEU A 97 11.40 3.82 -7.92
N LEU A 98 10.07 3.97 -8.07
CA LEU A 98 9.07 3.44 -7.12
C LEU A 98 8.07 2.46 -7.75
N ASP A 99 8.25 2.08 -9.01
CA ASP A 99 7.38 1.13 -9.74
C ASP A 99 8.00 -0.27 -9.87
N GLY A 100 9.12 -0.50 -9.19
CA GLY A 100 9.88 -1.74 -9.28
C GLY A 100 11.00 -1.73 -10.31
N GLY A 101 11.27 -0.62 -11.01
CA GLY A 101 12.42 -0.51 -11.92
C GLY A 101 13.77 -0.50 -11.21
N ALA A 102 13.90 0.29 -10.14
CA ALA A 102 15.12 0.36 -9.35
C ALA A 102 15.42 -0.97 -8.62
N HIS A 103 16.65 -1.47 -8.73
CA HIS A 103 17.04 -2.75 -8.11
C HIS A 103 17.02 -2.73 -6.58
N PHE A 104 17.09 -1.54 -5.99
CA PHE A 104 16.99 -1.33 -4.54
C PHE A 104 15.57 -0.96 -4.07
N TYR A 105 14.57 -1.07 -4.94
CA TYR A 105 13.15 -0.91 -4.59
C TYR A 105 12.29 -1.95 -5.32
N GLY A 106 12.02 -3.08 -4.68
CA GLY A 106 11.26 -4.17 -5.30
C GLY A 106 11.20 -5.44 -4.47
N ALA A 107 10.56 -6.47 -5.03
CA ALA A 107 10.45 -7.79 -4.43
C ALA A 107 11.33 -8.82 -5.14
N PHE A 108 11.89 -9.76 -4.38
CA PHE A 108 12.79 -10.81 -4.85
C PHE A 108 12.37 -12.19 -4.31
N GLU A 109 12.37 -13.19 -5.18
CA GLU A 109 12.10 -14.58 -4.82
C GLU A 109 13.32 -15.20 -4.12
N CYS A 110 13.06 -16.01 -3.10
CA CYS A 110 14.03 -16.76 -2.31
C CYS A 110 14.06 -18.24 -2.72
N ALA A 111 15.03 -19.00 -2.20
CA ALA A 111 15.20 -20.42 -2.57
C ALA A 111 13.98 -21.31 -2.29
N ASP A 112 13.11 -20.91 -1.35
CA ASP A 112 11.89 -21.62 -0.95
C ASP A 112 10.63 -21.16 -1.69
N GLY A 113 10.76 -20.33 -2.72
CA GLY A 113 9.65 -19.78 -3.52
C GLY A 113 8.85 -18.69 -2.80
N LYS A 114 9.28 -18.28 -1.60
CA LYS A 114 8.76 -17.11 -0.90
C LYS A 114 9.48 -15.85 -1.34
N TRP A 115 8.94 -14.69 -0.99
CA TRP A 115 9.42 -13.41 -1.48
C TRP A 115 9.87 -12.50 -0.34
N ILE A 116 10.89 -11.67 -0.58
CA ILE A 116 11.29 -10.56 0.30
C ILE A 116 11.10 -9.25 -0.44
N ALA A 117 10.96 -8.15 0.31
CA ALA A 117 10.91 -6.80 -0.21
C ALA A 117 12.13 -6.00 0.25
N ILE A 118 12.72 -5.25 -0.68
CA ILE A 118 13.83 -4.33 -0.46
C ILE A 118 13.37 -2.92 -0.84
N GLY A 119 13.65 -1.95 0.00
CA GLY A 119 13.35 -0.53 -0.22
C GLY A 119 14.50 0.40 0.16
N SER A 120 15.75 -0.01 -0.06
CA SER A 120 16.97 0.72 0.34
C SER A 120 17.26 1.93 -0.57
N ILE A 121 16.40 2.95 -0.54
CA ILE A 121 16.52 4.13 -1.42
C ILE A 121 17.69 5.01 -1.00
N GLU A 122 17.86 5.26 0.30
CA GLU A 122 18.89 6.16 0.79
C GLU A 122 20.28 5.51 0.71
N PRO A 123 21.33 6.27 0.33
CA PRO A 123 22.66 5.70 0.07
C PRO A 123 23.26 4.90 1.23
N GLN A 124 23.03 5.32 2.47
CA GLN A 124 23.54 4.61 3.65
C GLN A 124 22.83 3.27 3.89
N PHE A 125 21.54 3.18 3.59
CA PHE A 125 20.76 1.94 3.71
C PHE A 125 21.11 0.98 2.57
N TYR A 126 21.29 1.52 1.36
CA TYR A 126 21.78 0.76 0.22
C TYR A 126 23.20 0.22 0.46
N ARG A 127 24.09 1.02 1.05
CA ARG A 127 25.43 0.54 1.41
C ARG A 127 25.36 -0.62 2.42
N LEU A 128 24.51 -0.51 3.43
CA LEU A 128 24.29 -1.58 4.40
C LEU A 128 23.78 -2.87 3.74
N LEU A 129 22.88 -2.77 2.76
CA LEU A 129 22.43 -3.91 1.95
C LEU A 129 23.63 -4.57 1.24
N LEU A 130 24.43 -3.80 0.51
CA LEU A 130 25.57 -4.32 -0.23
C LEU A 130 26.60 -4.99 0.69
N ASP A 131 26.95 -4.34 1.81
CA ASP A 131 27.88 -4.90 2.80
C ASP A 131 27.35 -6.22 3.38
N THR A 132 26.05 -6.29 3.66
CA THR A 132 25.39 -7.51 4.18
C THR A 132 25.41 -8.64 3.16
N LEU A 133 25.29 -8.32 1.87
CA LEU A 133 25.36 -9.28 0.77
C LEU A 133 26.80 -9.62 0.32
N GLY A 134 27.80 -8.94 0.89
CA GLY A 134 29.20 -9.09 0.50
C GLY A 134 29.50 -8.56 -0.92
N ILE A 135 28.73 -7.58 -1.39
CA ILE A 135 28.92 -6.91 -2.69
C ILE A 135 29.80 -5.68 -2.45
N ASP A 136 30.97 -5.62 -3.06
CA ASP A 136 31.83 -4.44 -3.00
C ASP A 136 31.51 -3.50 -4.18
N PRO A 137 30.86 -2.35 -3.94
CA PRO A 137 30.46 -1.47 -5.03
C PRO A 137 31.63 -0.86 -5.80
N ASP A 138 32.80 -0.68 -5.17
CA ASP A 138 33.97 -0.11 -5.85
C ASP A 138 34.62 -1.16 -6.75
N ALA A 139 34.72 -2.41 -6.28
CA ALA A 139 35.24 -3.51 -7.07
C ALA A 139 34.31 -3.91 -8.23
N GLU A 140 33.00 -3.81 -8.03
CA GLU A 140 31.98 -4.21 -9.00
C GLU A 140 31.42 -3.05 -9.85
N GLY A 141 31.90 -1.83 -9.60
CA GLY A 141 31.46 -0.62 -10.29
C GLY A 141 29.95 -0.41 -10.18
N VAL A 142 29.39 -0.58 -8.99
CA VAL A 142 27.95 -0.57 -8.73
C VAL A 142 27.52 0.78 -8.17
N SER A 143 26.49 1.37 -8.76
CA SER A 143 25.85 2.57 -8.24
C SER A 143 24.32 2.41 -8.17
N GLN A 144 23.64 3.44 -7.65
CA GLN A 144 22.17 3.53 -7.71
C GLN A 144 21.68 4.19 -9.03
N SER A 145 22.57 4.41 -10.00
CA SER A 145 22.21 5.01 -11.29
C SER A 145 21.37 4.05 -12.12
N LYS A 146 20.57 4.62 -13.03
CA LYS A 146 19.58 3.88 -13.83
C LYS A 146 20.24 2.87 -14.78
N GLU A 147 21.46 3.15 -15.22
CA GLU A 147 22.25 2.27 -16.08
C GLU A 147 22.60 0.94 -15.39
N ASP A 148 22.69 0.93 -14.06
CA ASP A 148 23.02 -0.26 -13.28
C ASP A 148 21.80 -1.11 -12.90
N TRP A 149 20.58 -0.55 -12.96
CA TRP A 149 19.38 -1.17 -12.39
C TRP A 149 19.13 -2.60 -12.89
N GLN A 150 19.19 -2.82 -14.21
CA GLN A 150 18.91 -4.14 -14.77
C GLN A 150 19.95 -5.18 -14.34
N ARG A 151 21.25 -4.85 -14.44
CA ARG A 151 22.35 -5.73 -14.06
C ARG A 151 22.28 -6.09 -12.59
N MET A 152 22.11 -5.07 -11.73
CA MET A 152 22.07 -5.27 -10.29
C MET A 152 20.83 -6.01 -9.84
N ARG A 153 19.68 -5.78 -10.47
CA ARG A 153 18.47 -6.55 -10.19
C ARG A 153 18.68 -8.04 -10.42
N GLU A 154 19.35 -8.41 -11.51
CA GLU A 154 19.66 -9.80 -11.82
C GLU A 154 20.65 -10.42 -10.83
N GLN A 155 21.67 -9.66 -10.43
CA GLN A 155 22.60 -10.09 -9.38
C GLN A 155 21.89 -10.30 -8.04
N LEU A 156 21.05 -9.36 -7.61
CA LEU A 156 20.28 -9.48 -6.38
C LEU A 156 19.32 -10.66 -6.44
N ARG A 157 18.62 -10.86 -7.57
CA ARG A 157 17.76 -12.03 -7.80
C ARG A 157 18.54 -13.34 -7.61
N HIS A 158 19.72 -13.46 -8.23
CA HIS A 158 20.56 -14.63 -8.05
C HIS A 158 21.04 -14.81 -6.61
N THR A 159 21.39 -13.73 -5.92
CA THR A 159 21.82 -13.78 -4.53
C THR A 159 20.69 -14.27 -3.62
N PHE A 160 19.49 -13.69 -3.72
CA PHE A 160 18.37 -14.03 -2.84
C PHE A 160 17.83 -15.44 -3.09
N LEU A 161 17.96 -15.98 -4.31
CA LEU A 161 17.61 -17.37 -4.64
C LEU A 161 18.52 -18.43 -4.00
N ARG A 162 19.60 -18.04 -3.31
CA ARG A 162 20.54 -19.00 -2.69
C ARG A 162 20.08 -19.53 -1.35
N GLU A 163 19.27 -18.77 -0.64
CA GLU A 163 18.84 -19.08 0.73
C GLU A 163 17.32 -18.86 0.86
N PRO A 164 16.64 -19.56 1.80
CA PRO A 164 15.22 -19.39 2.04
C PRO A 164 14.90 -18.02 2.67
N GLN A 165 13.64 -17.57 2.58
CA GLN A 165 13.20 -16.30 3.17
C GLN A 165 13.59 -16.13 4.64
N SER A 166 13.52 -17.20 5.44
CA SER A 166 13.86 -17.14 6.88
C SER A 166 15.33 -16.78 7.14
N HIS A 167 16.25 -17.20 6.29
CA HIS A 167 17.67 -16.83 6.39
C HIS A 167 17.85 -15.32 6.22
N TRP A 168 17.19 -14.73 5.21
CA TRP A 168 17.26 -13.29 4.96
C TRP A 168 16.58 -12.48 6.07
N CYS A 169 15.47 -12.98 6.63
CA CYS A 169 14.85 -12.40 7.82
C CYS A 169 15.82 -12.35 9.01
N GLU A 170 16.49 -13.46 9.33
CA GLU A 170 17.47 -13.52 10.43
C GLU A 170 18.63 -12.53 10.23
N LEU A 171 19.02 -12.28 8.99
CA LEU A 171 20.14 -11.41 8.66
C LEU A 171 19.77 -9.92 8.58
N MET A 172 18.57 -9.59 8.09
CA MET A 172 18.23 -8.22 7.67
C MET A 172 17.03 -7.61 8.40
N GLU A 173 16.14 -8.40 8.99
CA GLU A 173 14.92 -7.87 9.61
C GLU A 173 15.26 -7.02 10.85
N GLY A 174 14.60 -5.87 10.97
CA GLY A 174 14.85 -4.91 12.05
C GLY A 174 16.12 -4.05 11.88
N THR A 175 16.85 -4.21 10.77
CA THR A 175 17.95 -3.32 10.41
C THR A 175 17.49 -2.14 9.56
N ASP A 176 18.38 -1.17 9.34
CA ASP A 176 18.17 -0.02 8.46
C ASP A 176 18.24 -0.37 6.96
N ILE A 177 18.34 -1.64 6.58
CA ILE A 177 18.37 -2.08 5.16
C ILE A 177 17.04 -1.76 4.44
N CYS A 178 15.95 -1.48 5.17
CA CYS A 178 14.60 -1.38 4.60
C CYS A 178 14.16 -2.72 3.98
N PHE A 179 14.28 -3.78 4.77
CA PHE A 179 13.92 -5.16 4.43
C PHE A 179 12.60 -5.56 5.10
N ALA A 180 11.79 -6.38 4.43
CA ALA A 180 10.70 -7.13 5.05
C ALA A 180 10.41 -8.46 4.31
N PRO A 181 9.94 -9.51 5.00
CA PRO A 181 9.34 -10.65 4.32
C PRO A 181 8.02 -10.25 3.65
N VAL A 182 7.79 -10.71 2.42
CA VAL A 182 6.47 -10.62 1.79
C VAL A 182 5.61 -11.76 2.33
N LEU A 183 4.58 -11.41 3.09
CA LEU A 183 3.72 -12.35 3.80
C LEU A 183 2.40 -12.58 3.07
N SER A 184 1.90 -13.81 3.12
CA SER A 184 0.53 -14.11 2.69
C SER A 184 -0.50 -13.53 3.68
N MET A 185 -1.77 -13.47 3.28
CA MET A 185 -2.86 -13.09 4.21
C MET A 185 -2.98 -14.04 5.41
N ALA A 186 -2.52 -15.29 5.27
CA ALA A 186 -2.53 -16.27 6.36
C ALA A 186 -1.33 -16.07 7.32
N ASP A 187 -0.18 -15.65 6.81
CA ASP A 187 1.04 -15.49 7.60
C ASP A 187 1.16 -14.10 8.25
N ALA A 188 0.56 -13.07 7.64
CA ALA A 188 0.64 -11.69 8.14
C ALA A 188 0.15 -11.53 9.59
N PRO A 189 -0.98 -12.13 10.02
CA PRO A 189 -1.39 -12.10 11.44
C PRO A 189 -0.40 -12.75 12.40
N GLU A 190 0.43 -13.67 11.90
CA GLU A 190 1.35 -14.45 12.73
C GLU A 190 2.71 -13.76 12.94
N HIS A 191 3.04 -12.74 12.15
CA HIS A 191 4.29 -11.99 12.25
C HIS A 191 4.47 -11.35 13.64
N PRO A 192 5.66 -11.44 14.28
CA PRO A 192 5.87 -10.90 15.63
C PRO A 192 5.50 -9.43 15.77
N HIS A 193 5.88 -8.58 14.80
CA HIS A 193 5.53 -7.16 14.83
C HIS A 193 4.01 -6.91 14.70
N ASN A 194 3.30 -7.72 13.90
CA ASN A 194 1.86 -7.56 13.72
C ASN A 194 1.09 -8.02 14.97
N LYS A 195 1.58 -9.05 15.67
CA LYS A 195 1.07 -9.50 16.97
C LYS A 195 1.31 -8.47 18.06
N ASP A 196 2.55 -8.01 18.22
CA ASP A 196 2.93 -7.01 19.23
C ASP A 196 2.08 -5.75 19.08
N ARG A 197 1.88 -5.31 17.84
CA ARG A 197 1.05 -4.16 17.56
C ARG A 197 -0.44 -4.47 17.57
N SER A 198 -0.91 -5.71 17.60
CA SER A 198 -2.34 -6.05 17.40
C SER A 198 -2.89 -5.42 16.10
N VAL A 199 -2.13 -5.55 14.99
CA VAL A 199 -2.59 -5.10 13.66
C VAL A 199 -3.81 -5.90 13.22
N PHE A 200 -3.78 -7.20 13.51
CA PHE A 200 -4.92 -8.10 13.34
C PHE A 200 -5.47 -8.43 14.72
N VAL A 201 -6.81 -8.44 14.83
CA VAL A 201 -7.55 -8.78 16.04
C VAL A 201 -8.42 -10.01 15.77
N LYS A 202 -8.73 -10.77 16.82
CA LYS A 202 -9.62 -11.92 16.74
C LYS A 202 -10.89 -11.63 17.54
N ASP A 203 -11.90 -11.14 16.85
CA ASP A 203 -13.20 -10.79 17.44
C ASP A 203 -14.29 -11.66 16.81
N PHE A 204 -15.23 -12.12 17.63
CA PHE A 204 -16.36 -12.97 17.20
C PHE A 204 -15.92 -14.22 16.40
N GLY A 205 -14.75 -14.77 16.72
CA GLY A 205 -14.19 -15.95 16.04
C GLY A 205 -13.50 -15.67 14.71
N ILE A 206 -13.40 -14.41 14.27
CA ILE A 206 -12.85 -13.99 12.98
C ILE A 206 -11.55 -13.21 13.20
N THR A 207 -10.48 -13.60 12.52
CA THR A 207 -9.24 -12.82 12.45
C THR A 207 -9.37 -11.76 11.35
N GLN A 208 -9.21 -10.49 11.70
CA GLN A 208 -9.39 -9.36 10.78
C GLN A 208 -8.50 -8.17 11.17
N PRO A 209 -8.23 -7.21 10.27
CA PRO A 209 -7.55 -5.96 10.65
C PRO A 209 -8.30 -5.23 11.75
N GLY A 210 -7.57 -4.75 12.76
CA GLY A 210 -8.14 -3.92 13.83
C GLY A 210 -8.44 -2.49 13.36
N PRO A 211 -9.28 -1.73 14.09
CA PRO A 211 -9.56 -0.33 13.76
C PRO A 211 -8.29 0.53 13.65
N ALA A 212 -8.25 1.40 12.63
CA ALA A 212 -7.16 2.32 12.37
C ALA A 212 -7.68 3.73 11.96
N PRO A 213 -6.97 4.82 12.29
CA PRO A 213 -5.75 4.88 13.11
C PRO A 213 -6.05 4.62 14.60
N ARG A 214 -4.99 4.56 15.42
CA ARG A 214 -5.11 4.38 16.88
C ARG A 214 -5.26 5.72 17.58
N PHE A 215 -6.15 5.76 18.55
CA PHE A 215 -6.39 6.94 19.39
C PHE A 215 -6.02 6.62 20.84
N SER A 216 -5.23 7.50 21.47
CA SER A 216 -4.75 7.31 22.85
C SER A 216 -5.85 7.45 23.91
N ARG A 217 -6.85 8.33 23.69
CA ARG A 217 -7.92 8.62 24.65
C ARG A 217 -9.24 7.89 24.35
N THR A 218 -9.53 7.67 23.09
CA THR A 218 -10.81 7.08 22.62
C THR A 218 -10.54 5.96 21.61
N PRO A 219 -9.91 4.84 22.06
CA PRO A 219 -9.53 3.77 21.16
C PRO A 219 -10.75 3.17 20.43
N GLY A 220 -10.58 2.92 19.14
CA GLY A 220 -11.58 2.19 18.34
C GLY A 220 -11.70 0.74 18.81
N SER A 221 -12.91 0.17 18.70
CA SER A 221 -13.19 -1.23 19.04
C SER A 221 -14.24 -1.80 18.10
N ILE A 222 -14.10 -3.09 17.79
CA ILE A 222 -15.14 -3.85 17.08
C ILE A 222 -16.19 -4.26 18.12
N ARG A 223 -17.45 -3.88 17.90
CA ARG A 223 -18.50 -4.00 18.93
C ARG A 223 -19.53 -5.10 18.65
N ARG A 224 -19.69 -5.50 17.41
CA ARG A 224 -20.70 -6.48 16.96
C ARG A 224 -20.10 -7.38 15.88
N PRO A 225 -20.60 -8.63 15.72
CA PRO A 225 -20.28 -9.44 14.57
C PRO A 225 -20.85 -8.81 13.27
N PRO A 226 -20.42 -9.27 12.09
CA PRO A 226 -21.01 -8.83 10.83
C PRO A 226 -22.53 -9.03 10.81
N PRO A 227 -23.33 -7.99 10.54
CA PRO A 227 -24.78 -8.10 10.55
C PRO A 227 -25.33 -8.77 9.28
N GLN A 228 -26.50 -9.40 9.38
CA GLN A 228 -27.33 -9.73 8.23
C GLN A 228 -28.10 -8.48 7.74
N PRO A 229 -28.46 -8.40 6.44
CA PRO A 229 -29.30 -7.32 5.94
C PRO A 229 -30.61 -7.20 6.74
N GLY A 230 -30.81 -6.03 7.36
CA GLY A 230 -32.01 -5.72 8.14
C GLY A 230 -32.05 -6.24 9.58
N GLU A 231 -30.99 -6.92 10.06
CA GLU A 231 -30.94 -7.53 11.40
C GLU A 231 -31.25 -6.54 12.53
N HIS A 232 -30.74 -5.30 12.42
CA HIS A 232 -30.81 -4.30 13.49
C HIS A 232 -31.84 -3.19 13.20
N THR A 233 -32.73 -3.34 12.22
CA THR A 233 -33.63 -2.25 11.79
C THR A 233 -34.54 -1.77 12.92
N ALA A 234 -35.22 -2.68 13.62
CA ALA A 234 -36.16 -2.30 14.69
C ALA A 234 -35.43 -1.66 15.88
N GLU A 235 -34.28 -2.22 16.27
CA GLU A 235 -33.43 -1.68 17.34
C GLU A 235 -33.00 -0.24 17.04
N VAL A 236 -32.49 0.03 15.84
CA VAL A 236 -32.00 1.37 15.44
C VAL A 236 -33.15 2.38 15.36
N LEU A 237 -34.32 1.97 14.85
CA LEU A 237 -35.50 2.85 14.80
C LEU A 237 -35.96 3.26 16.20
N GLU A 238 -36.01 2.31 17.13
CA GLU A 238 -36.35 2.58 18.53
C GLU A 238 -35.31 3.51 19.19
N GLU A 239 -34.01 3.28 18.98
CA GLU A 239 -32.93 4.16 19.48
C GLU A 239 -33.04 5.59 18.95
N TRP A 240 -33.54 5.77 17.72
CA TRP A 240 -33.75 7.09 17.11
C TRP A 240 -35.09 7.74 17.51
N GLY A 241 -35.91 7.05 18.30
CA GLY A 241 -37.24 7.53 18.71
C GLY A 241 -38.27 7.50 17.57
N ILE A 242 -38.08 6.62 16.59
CA ILE A 242 -38.99 6.41 15.45
C ILE A 242 -39.77 5.12 15.72
N SER A 243 -41.07 5.25 15.98
CA SER A 243 -42.02 4.14 16.24
C SER A 243 -42.91 3.82 15.05
#